data_AF-A0A149VTN6-F1
#
_entry.id   AF-A0A149VTN6-F1
#
_cell.length_a   1.000
_cell.length_b   1.000
_cell.length_c   1.000
_cell.angle_alpha   90.00
_cell.angle_beta   90.00
_cell.angle_gamma   90.00
#
_symmetry.space_group_name_H-M   'P 1'
#
loop_
_entity.id
_entity.type
_entity.pdbx_description
1 polymer ?
#
loop_
_entity_poly.entity_id
_entity_poly.type
_entity_poly.pdbx_seq_one_letter_code
_entity_poly.pdbx_strand_id
1 'polypeptide(L)'
;MKRALTQQACREVIPVFLNMLTELKQSAFKPLSALGKTLSSWKEEIARMWRFSKSNGITEGFHRKMKLIQRRAYGFRNFENYRVRVKVLCG
;
A
#
# COMPACT_ATOMS: atom_id res chain seq x y z
N MET A 1 2.86 -21.15 -6.60
CA MET A 1 2.28 -20.54 -5.37
C MET A 1 1.03 -19.75 -5.78
N LYS A 2 -0.16 -20.09 -5.24
CA LYS A 2 -1.39 -19.31 -5.51
C LYS A 2 -1.26 -17.95 -4.83
N ARG A 3 -1.33 -16.86 -5.61
CA ARG A 3 -1.15 -15.48 -5.11
C ARG A 3 -2.40 -14.88 -4.45
N ALA A 4 -3.54 -15.57 -4.54
CA ALA A 4 -4.82 -15.14 -3.96
C ALA A 4 -5.50 -16.32 -3.27
N LEU A 5 -6.24 -16.02 -2.20
CA LEU A 5 -7.05 -16.95 -1.42
C LEU A 5 -8.38 -17.24 -2.12
N THR A 6 -8.89 -18.45 -1.93
CA THR A 6 -10.26 -18.80 -2.30
C THR A 6 -11.24 -18.21 -1.28
N GLN A 7 -12.52 -18.12 -1.63
CA GLN A 7 -13.56 -17.65 -0.71
C GLN A 7 -13.60 -18.46 0.58
N GLN A 8 -13.44 -19.79 0.49
CA GLN A 8 -13.41 -20.67 1.65
C GLN A 8 -12.22 -20.36 2.56
N ALA A 9 -11.01 -20.23 2.00
CA ALA A 9 -9.82 -19.87 2.76
C ALA A 9 -9.94 -18.47 3.39
N CYS A 10 -10.58 -17.50 2.72
CA CYS A 10 -10.84 -16.19 3.33
C CYS A 10 -11.71 -16.31 4.59
N ARG A 11 -12.75 -17.16 4.59
CA ARG A 11 -13.62 -17.33 5.77
C ARG A 11 -12.85 -17.82 6.99
N GLU A 12 -11.86 -18.68 6.78
CA GLU A 12 -11.00 -19.21 7.84
C GLU A 12 -10.02 -18.17 8.38
N VAL A 13 -9.51 -17.28 7.53
CA VAL A 13 -8.50 -16.26 7.91
C VAL A 13 -9.12 -14.99 8.52
N ILE A 14 -10.37 -14.65 8.17
CA ILE A 14 -11.07 -13.46 8.71
C ILE A 14 -11.01 -13.37 10.24
N PRO A 15 -11.42 -14.38 11.03
CA PRO A 15 -11.42 -14.26 12.48
C PRO A 15 -10.01 -14.05 13.04
N VAL A 16 -9.02 -14.74 12.48
CA VAL A 16 -7.60 -14.59 12.86
C VAL A 16 -7.15 -13.15 12.62
N PHE A 17 -7.44 -12.60 11.43
CA PHE A 17 -7.09 -11.21 11.10
C PHE A 17 -7.74 -10.20 12.05
N LEU A 18 -9.03 -10.37 12.38
CA LEU A 18 -9.74 -9.47 13.30
C LEU A 18 -9.19 -9.54 14.74
N ASN A 19 -8.79 -10.73 15.19
CA ASN A 19 -8.14 -10.90 16.49
C ASN A 19 -6.78 -10.17 16.52
N MET A 20 -5.95 -10.36 15.49
CA MET A 20 -4.65 -9.66 15.38
C MET A 20 -4.82 -8.13 15.39
N LEU A 21 -5.83 -7.59 14.71
CA LEU A 21 -6.13 -6.16 14.75
C LEU A 21 -6.51 -5.67 16.15
N THR A 22 -7.20 -6.51 16.91
CA THR A 22 -7.64 -6.21 18.28
C THR A 22 -6.43 -6.20 19.23
N GLU A 23 -5.58 -7.23 19.15
CA GLU A 23 -4.32 -7.32 19.90
C GLU A 23 -3.40 -6.12 19.63
N LEU A 24 -3.23 -5.75 18.35
CA LEU A 24 -2.44 -4.58 17.98
C LEU A 24 -2.98 -3.30 18.62
N LYS A 25 -4.30 -3.08 18.61
CA LYS A 25 -4.91 -1.90 19.23
C LYS A 25 -4.72 -1.84 20.75
N GLN A 26 -4.76 -3.00 21.40
CA GLN A 26 -4.62 -3.16 22.85
C GLN A 26 -3.16 -3.18 23.32
N SER A 27 -2.20 -3.26 22.41
CA SER A 27 -0.78 -3.22 22.74
C SER A 27 -0.41 -1.99 23.57
N ALA A 28 0.36 -2.21 24.64
CA ALA A 28 0.95 -1.16 25.46
C ALA A 28 1.91 -0.24 24.68
N PHE A 29 2.50 -0.75 23.59
CA PHE A 29 3.33 0.04 22.70
C PHE A 29 2.49 0.95 21.81
N LYS A 30 2.60 2.27 22.03
CA LYS A 30 1.89 3.30 21.25
C LYS A 30 2.03 3.12 19.73
N PRO A 31 3.20 2.81 19.15
CA PRO A 31 3.33 2.58 17.71
C PRO A 31 2.49 1.40 17.21
N LEU A 32 2.41 0.31 17.97
CA LEU A 32 1.60 -0.86 17.60
C LEU A 32 0.11 -0.57 17.73
N SER A 33 -0.32 0.17 18.75
CA SER A 33 -1.71 0.62 18.86
C SER A 33 -2.11 1.54 17.70
N ALA A 34 -1.23 2.46 17.28
CA ALA A 34 -1.44 3.29 16.11
C ALA A 34 -1.51 2.47 14.81
N LEU A 35 -0.65 1.47 14.66
CA LEU A 35 -0.70 0.53 13.54
C LEU A 35 -2.02 -0.25 13.52
N GLY A 36 -2.47 -0.79 14.67
CA GLY A 36 -3.74 -1.51 14.79
C GLY A 36 -4.95 -0.64 14.44
N LYS A 37 -4.94 0.64 14.82
CA LYS A 37 -5.96 1.61 14.42
C LYS A 37 -5.97 1.82 12.90
N THR A 38 -4.79 2.01 12.30
CA THR A 38 -4.62 2.20 10.86
C THR A 38 -5.07 0.96 10.08
N LEU A 39 -4.57 -0.23 10.42
CA LEU A 39 -4.96 -1.45 9.72
C LEU A 39 -6.45 -1.75 9.86
N SER A 40 -7.05 -1.40 11.00
CA SER A 40 -8.49 -1.54 11.20
C SER A 40 -9.33 -0.56 10.37
N SER A 41 -8.83 0.63 10.05
CA SER A 41 -9.55 1.56 9.17
C SER A 41 -9.50 1.11 7.70
N TRP A 42 -8.51 0.30 7.34
CA TRP A 42 -8.29 -0.23 5.98
C TRP A 42 -8.63 -1.72 5.84
N LYS A 43 -9.29 -2.32 6.84
CA LYS A 43 -9.48 -3.77 6.95
C LYS A 43 -10.24 -4.37 5.75
N GLU A 44 -11.17 -3.61 5.15
CA GLU A 44 -11.99 -4.07 4.04
C GLU A 44 -11.20 -4.09 2.72
N GLU A 45 -10.37 -3.08 2.48
CA GLU A 45 -9.47 -3.00 1.34
C GLU A 45 -8.42 -4.11 1.41
N ILE A 46 -7.84 -4.32 2.60
CA ILE A 46 -6.88 -5.40 2.85
C ILE A 46 -7.55 -6.76 2.58
N ALA A 47 -8.75 -7.00 3.11
CA ALA A 47 -9.47 -8.25 2.89
C ALA A 47 -9.85 -8.47 1.42
N ARG A 48 -10.19 -7.40 0.68
CA ARG A 48 -10.41 -7.47 -0.77
C ARG A 48 -9.17 -7.96 -1.50
N MET A 49 -7.98 -7.47 -1.13
CA MET A 49 -6.72 -7.88 -1.76
C MET A 49 -6.42 -9.37 -1.61
N TRP A 50 -6.94 -10.07 -0.59
CA TRP A 50 -6.78 -11.52 -0.47
C TRP A 50 -7.35 -12.28 -1.68
N ARG A 51 -8.36 -11.76 -2.35
CA ARG A 51 -8.98 -12.40 -3.52
C ARG A 51 -8.39 -11.96 -4.86
N PHE A 52 -7.53 -10.94 -4.88
CA PHE A 52 -6.98 -10.37 -6.11
C PHE A 52 -5.46 -10.42 -6.14
N SER A 53 -4.89 -10.94 -7.22
CA SER A 53 -3.44 -11.05 -7.42
C SER A 53 -2.83 -9.80 -8.06
N LYS A 54 -3.26 -8.60 -7.65
CA LYS A 54 -2.69 -7.34 -8.16
C LYS A 54 -1.36 -7.04 -7.46
N SER A 55 -0.37 -6.60 -8.23
CA SER A 55 0.95 -6.21 -7.72
C SER A 55 1.15 -4.69 -7.84
N ASN A 56 1.92 -4.10 -6.93
CA ASN A 56 2.27 -2.68 -6.98
C ASN A 56 3.35 -2.34 -8.03
N GLY A 57 3.78 -3.31 -8.86
CA GLY A 57 4.90 -3.14 -9.78
C GLY A 57 4.73 -1.99 -10.80
N ILE A 58 3.51 -1.73 -11.27
CA ILE A 58 3.23 -0.59 -12.16
C ILE A 58 3.47 0.73 -11.42
N THR A 59 2.86 0.90 -10.24
CA THR A 59 3.01 2.09 -9.39
C THR A 59 4.46 2.33 -8.99
N GLU A 60 5.17 1.26 -8.61
CA GLU A 60 6.60 1.32 -8.28
C GLU A 60 7.45 1.71 -9.51
N GLY A 61 7.11 1.20 -10.68
CA GLY A 61 7.72 1.58 -11.96
C GLY A 61 7.58 3.08 -12.23
N PHE A 62 6.38 3.62 -12.05
CA PHE A 62 6.12 5.06 -12.15
C PHE A 62 6.89 5.86 -11.11
N HIS A 63 6.86 5.47 -9.83
CA HIS A 63 7.62 6.12 -8.77
C HIS A 63 9.13 6.12 -9.05
N ARG A 64 9.68 5.02 -9.59
CA ARG A 64 11.09 4.95 -10.00
C ARG A 64 11.40 5.93 -11.11
N LYS A 65 10.54 6.03 -12.14
CA LYS A 65 10.69 6.96 -13.26
C LYS A 65 10.61 8.41 -12.79
N MET A 66 9.65 8.73 -11.94
CA MET A 66 9.50 10.04 -11.29
C MET A 66 10.75 10.44 -10.51
N LYS A 67 11.29 9.54 -9.67
CA LYS A 67 12.56 9.77 -8.95
C LYS A 67 13.75 9.96 -9.90
N LEU A 68 13.79 9.26 -11.04
CA LEU A 68 14.83 9.44 -12.04
C LEU A 68 14.76 10.83 -12.68
N ILE A 69 13.56 11.33 -12.97
CA ILE A 69 13.35 12.68 -13.51
C ILE A 69 13.88 13.74 -12.53
N GLN A 70 13.58 13.58 -11.23
CA GLN A 70 14.11 14.45 -10.18
C GLN A 70 15.64 14.41 -10.10
N ARG A 71 16.25 13.21 -10.12
CA ARG A 71 17.71 13.06 -10.09
C ARG A 71 18.40 13.68 -11.29
N ARG A 72 17.88 13.47 -12.51
CA ARG A 72 18.43 14.06 -13.74
C ARG A 72 18.33 15.58 -13.77
N ALA A 73 17.34 16.15 -13.10
CA ALA A 73 17.18 17.60 -12.98
C ALA A 73 17.96 18.22 -11.81
N TYR A 74 18.62 17.40 -10.98
CA TYR A 74 19.22 17.81 -9.70
C TYR A 74 18.20 18.52 -8.77
N GLY A 75 16.95 18.06 -8.80
CA GLY A 75 15.83 18.61 -8.05
C GLY A 75 14.96 19.59 -8.85
N PHE A 76 13.78 19.89 -8.31
CA PHE A 76 12.86 20.89 -8.86
C PHE A 76 12.51 21.90 -7.78
N ARG A 77 12.65 23.20 -8.09
CA ARG A 77 12.19 24.29 -7.21
C ARG A 77 10.71 24.62 -7.41
N ASN A 78 10.19 24.38 -8.62
CA ASN A 78 8.81 24.66 -9.00
C ASN A 78 8.07 23.34 -9.29
N PHE A 79 6.96 23.11 -8.59
CA PHE A 79 6.16 21.89 -8.73
C PHE A 79 5.51 21.74 -10.11
N GLU A 80 5.08 22.81 -10.76
CA GLU A 80 4.48 22.70 -12.10
C GLU A 80 5.49 22.29 -13.17
N ASN A 81 6.74 22.73 -13.06
CA ASN A 81 7.79 22.24 -13.96
C ASN A 81 8.05 20.74 -13.77
N TYR A 82 8.01 20.26 -12.52
CA TYR A 82 8.08 18.83 -12.22
C TYR A 82 6.87 18.08 -12.80
N ARG A 83 5.66 18.60 -12.56
CA ARG A 83 4.40 18.01 -13.02
C ARG A 83 4.34 17.88 -14.55
N VAL A 84 4.75 18.91 -15.28
CA VAL A 84 4.84 18.89 -16.76
C VAL A 84 5.79 17.79 -17.22
N ARG A 85 6.99 17.69 -16.62
CA ARG A 85 7.94 16.62 -16.96
C ARG A 85 7.42 15.23 -16.62
N VAL A 86 6.74 15.06 -15.49
CA VAL A 86 6.12 13.77 -15.15
C VAL A 86 5.04 13.41 -16.16
N LYS A 87 4.16 14.34 -16.56
CA LYS A 87 3.13 14.07 -17.59
C LYS A 87 3.76 13.62 -18.92
N VAL A 88 4.76 14.36 -19.41
CA VAL A 88 5.41 14.05 -20.70
C VAL A 88 6.21 12.76 -20.64
N LEU A 89 6.93 12.53 -19.54
CA LEU A 89 7.87 11.42 -19.45
C LEU A 89 7.25 10.15 -18.89
N CYS A 90 6.23 10.21 -18.03
CA CYS A 90 5.61 9.02 -17.46
C CYS A 90 4.51 8.42 -18.33
N GLY A 91 3.85 9.18 -19.20
CA GLY A 91 2.74 8.68 -20.02
C GLY A 91 1.43 8.71 -19.27
#